data_AF-A0A653DMT5-F1
#
_entry.id   AF-A0A653DMT5-F1
#
_cell.length_a   1.000
_cell.length_b   1.000
_cell.length_c   1.000
_cell.angle_alpha   90.00
_cell.angle_beta   90.00
_cell.angle_gamma   90.00
#
_symmetry.space_group_name_H-M   'P 1'
#
loop_
_entity.id
_entity.type
_entity.pdbx_description
1 polymer ?
#
loop_
_entity_poly.entity_id
_entity_poly.type
_entity_poly.pdbx_seq_one_letter_code
_entity_poly.pdbx_strand_id
1 'polypeptide(L)'
;MVNYLLAANCYYKKLYPHALEHVKETENYYGIDCRVGSLYGHCLMALERYEEARDQFHHVLEAFNRPKNIHLVNLNCALAEETLGNDQEARKLVLLSCKYNPSPYTWLRAGQLYFKQNDLLSAEECFSEANL
;
A
#
# COMPACT_ATOMS: atom_id res chain seq x y z
N MET A 1 -16.63 1.70 -15.00
CA MET A 1 -16.88 1.17 -13.64
C MET A 1 -16.99 -0.37 -13.60
N VAL A 2 -17.58 -1.05 -14.60
CA VAL A 2 -17.70 -2.52 -14.61
C VAL A 2 -16.34 -3.23 -14.50
N ASN A 3 -15.34 -2.81 -15.28
CA ASN A 3 -13.99 -3.40 -15.23
C ASN A 3 -13.32 -3.25 -13.87
N TYR A 4 -13.54 -2.15 -13.15
CA TYR A 4 -13.03 -1.99 -11.79
C TYR A 4 -13.62 -3.04 -10.82
N LEU A 5 -14.92 -3.29 -10.92
CA LEU A 5 -15.59 -4.31 -10.10
C LEU A 5 -15.12 -5.73 -10.46
N LEU A 6 -14.89 -6.01 -11.75
CA LEU A 6 -14.31 -7.27 -12.21
C LEU A 6 -12.88 -7.44 -11.70
N ALA A 7 -12.06 -6.38 -11.76
CA ALA A 7 -10.71 -6.37 -11.20
C ALA A 7 -10.72 -6.72 -9.71
N ALA A 8 -11.59 -6.05 -8.93
CA ALA A 8 -11.74 -6.34 -7.51
C ALA A 8 -12.18 -7.79 -7.27
N ASN A 9 -13.15 -8.31 -8.04
CA ASN A 9 -13.59 -9.70 -7.92
C ASN A 9 -12.47 -10.71 -8.23
N CYS A 10 -11.70 -10.47 -9.29
CA CYS A 10 -10.54 -11.29 -9.65
C CYS A 10 -9.48 -11.25 -8.55
N TYR A 11 -9.21 -10.06 -8.00
CA TYR A 11 -8.27 -9.90 -6.90
C TYR A 11 -8.70 -10.71 -5.66
N TYR A 12 -9.97 -10.62 -5.25
CA TYR A 12 -10.50 -11.42 -4.14
C TYR A 12 -10.41 -12.94 -4.39
N LYS A 13 -10.54 -13.37 -5.65
CA LYS A 13 -10.35 -14.77 -6.06
C LYS A 13 -8.87 -15.16 -6.25
N LYS A 14 -7.93 -14.25 -5.97
CA LYS A 14 -6.49 -14.42 -6.17
C LYS A 14 -6.08 -14.65 -7.64
N LEU A 15 -6.93 -14.22 -8.58
CA LEU A 15 -6.65 -14.24 -10.02
C LEU A 15 -5.93 -12.94 -10.41
N TYR A 16 -4.75 -12.71 -9.84
CA TYR A 16 -4.04 -11.43 -9.96
C TYR A 16 -3.71 -10.99 -11.40
N PRO A 17 -3.33 -11.89 -12.35
CA PRO A 17 -3.13 -11.49 -13.74
C PRO A 17 -4.40 -10.94 -14.40
N HIS A 18 -5.53 -11.61 -14.20
CA HIS A 18 -6.84 -11.17 -14.71
C HIS A 18 -7.31 -9.89 -14.02
N ALA A 19 -7.05 -9.75 -12.72
CA ALA A 19 -7.32 -8.51 -12.01
C ALA A 19 -6.55 -7.35 -12.65
N LEU A 20 -5.26 -7.56 -12.97
CA LEU A 20 -4.41 -6.56 -13.59
C LEU A 20 -4.89 -6.13 -14.98
N GLU A 21 -5.36 -7.08 -15.80
CA GLU A 21 -5.96 -6.80 -17.11
C GLU A 21 -7.16 -5.84 -16.97
N HIS A 22 -8.09 -6.17 -16.07
CA HIS A 22 -9.27 -5.34 -15.83
C HIS A 22 -8.93 -3.97 -15.18
N VAL A 23 -7.89 -3.89 -14.35
CA VAL A 23 -7.39 -2.61 -13.83
C VAL A 23 -6.86 -1.74 -14.98
N LYS A 24 -6.03 -2.30 -15.87
CA LYS A 24 -5.49 -1.57 -17.03
C LYS A 24 -6.58 -1.09 -17.97
N GLU A 25 -7.60 -1.90 -18.21
CA GLU A 25 -8.77 -1.46 -18.97
C GLU A 25 -9.48 -0.30 -18.27
N THR A 26 -9.65 -0.36 -16.95
CA THR A 26 -10.27 0.73 -16.19
C THR A 26 -9.46 2.02 -16.30
N GLU A 27 -8.15 1.93 -16.15
CA GLU A 27 -7.22 3.05 -16.31
C GLU A 27 -7.33 3.67 -17.72
N ASN A 28 -7.36 2.84 -18.77
CA ASN A 28 -7.47 3.33 -20.14
C ASN A 28 -8.76 4.12 -20.41
N TYR A 29 -9.89 3.73 -19.80
CA TYR A 29 -11.18 4.39 -20.02
C TYR A 29 -11.44 5.58 -19.10
N TYR A 30 -10.94 5.53 -17.86
CA TYR A 30 -11.32 6.47 -16.80
C TYR A 30 -10.14 7.23 -16.18
N GLY A 31 -8.91 6.92 -16.59
CA GLY A 31 -7.69 7.40 -15.96
C GLY A 31 -7.39 6.68 -14.65
N ILE A 32 -6.24 7.03 -14.05
CA ILE A 32 -5.84 6.52 -12.75
C ILE A 32 -6.32 7.47 -11.65
N ASP A 33 -7.21 6.97 -10.80
CA ASP A 33 -7.53 7.61 -9.52
C ASP A 33 -6.91 6.81 -8.37
N CYS A 34 -7.04 7.33 -7.15
CA CYS A 34 -6.48 6.68 -5.97
C CYS A 34 -6.95 5.22 -5.81
N ARG A 35 -8.19 4.88 -6.19
CA ARG A 35 -8.76 3.52 -6.01
C ARG A 35 -8.19 2.56 -7.05
N VAL A 36 -8.19 2.99 -8.31
CA VAL A 36 -7.65 2.21 -9.43
C VAL A 36 -6.15 1.99 -9.22
N GLY A 37 -5.38 3.05 -8.93
CA GLY A 37 -3.94 2.95 -8.72
C GLY A 37 -3.58 2.11 -7.49
N SER A 38 -4.35 2.21 -6.40
CA SER A 38 -4.13 1.34 -5.23
C SER A 38 -4.35 -0.13 -5.53
N LEU A 39 -5.42 -0.49 -6.25
CA LEU A 39 -5.68 -1.87 -6.66
C LEU A 39 -4.63 -2.37 -7.66
N TYR A 40 -4.17 -1.50 -8.56
CA TYR A 40 -3.09 -1.79 -9.49
C TYR A 40 -1.83 -2.18 -8.72
N GLY A 41 -1.32 -1.29 -7.86
CA GLY A 41 -0.12 -1.55 -7.05
C GLY A 41 -0.26 -2.83 -6.24
N HIS A 42 -1.43 -3.09 -5.65
CA HIS A 42 -1.67 -4.32 -4.89
C HIS A 42 -1.62 -5.59 -5.74
N CYS A 43 -2.16 -5.57 -6.97
CA CYS A 43 -2.06 -6.69 -7.90
C CYS A 43 -0.61 -6.94 -8.30
N LEU A 44 0.18 -5.89 -8.51
CA LEU A 44 1.61 -6.00 -8.81
C LEU A 44 2.39 -6.62 -7.65
N MET A 45 2.14 -6.20 -6.40
CA MET A 45 2.74 -6.83 -5.22
C MET A 45 2.39 -8.31 -5.11
N ALA A 46 1.12 -8.67 -5.36
CA ALA A 46 0.67 -10.06 -5.31
C ALA A 46 1.30 -10.94 -6.41
N LEU A 47 1.86 -10.32 -7.45
CA LEU A 47 2.65 -10.94 -8.51
C LEU A 47 4.16 -10.79 -8.29
N GLU A 48 4.59 -10.35 -7.10
CA GLU A 48 5.99 -10.11 -6.73
C GLU A 48 6.71 -9.05 -7.59
N ARG A 49 5.94 -8.18 -8.26
CA ARG A 49 6.45 -7.08 -9.11
C ARG A 49 6.59 -5.80 -8.28
N TYR A 50 7.47 -5.84 -7.29
CA TYR A 50 7.58 -4.80 -6.26
C TYR A 50 8.07 -3.44 -6.79
N GLU A 51 8.97 -3.41 -7.77
CA GLU A 51 9.42 -2.16 -8.39
C GLU A 51 8.27 -1.41 -9.07
N GLU A 52 7.50 -2.12 -9.90
CA GLU A 52 6.33 -1.55 -10.56
C GLU A 52 5.27 -1.14 -9.53
N ALA A 53 5.06 -1.95 -8.48
CA ALA A 53 4.11 -1.61 -7.43
C ALA A 53 4.49 -0.32 -6.70
N ARG A 54 5.78 -0.17 -6.34
CA ARG A 54 6.33 1.04 -5.72
C ARG A 54 6.06 2.26 -6.60
N ASP A 55 6.40 2.19 -7.88
CA ASP A 55 6.23 3.30 -8.81
C ASP A 55 4.76 3.70 -8.95
N GLN A 56 3.85 2.71 -9.01
CA GLN A 56 2.41 2.96 -9.03
C GLN A 56 1.91 3.63 -7.74
N PHE A 57 2.38 3.19 -6.58
CA PHE A 57 1.97 3.83 -5.32
C PHE A 57 2.50 5.25 -5.20
N HIS A 58 3.76 5.51 -5.56
CA HIS A 58 4.28 6.88 -5.57
C HIS A 58 3.49 7.79 -6.52
N HIS A 59 3.12 7.30 -7.70
CA HIS A 59 2.26 8.04 -8.61
C HIS A 59 0.92 8.45 -7.94
N VAL A 60 0.29 7.53 -7.21
CA VAL A 60 -0.94 7.82 -6.44
C VAL A 60 -0.68 8.82 -5.31
N LEU A 61 0.44 8.70 -4.61
CA LEU A 61 0.81 9.55 -3.48
C LEU A 61 1.20 10.98 -3.92
N GLU A 62 1.70 11.16 -5.14
CA GLU A 62 2.06 12.45 -5.72
C GLU A 62 0.87 13.16 -6.36
N ALA A 63 -0.24 12.45 -6.62
CA ALA A 63 -1.43 13.04 -7.23
C ALA A 63 -1.98 14.24 -6.43
N PHE A 64 -2.25 15.35 -7.12
CA PHE A 64 -2.71 16.61 -6.52
C PHE A 64 -4.09 16.50 -5.87
N ASN A 65 -5.00 15.74 -6.48
CA ASN A 65 -6.39 15.56 -6.02
C ASN A 65 -6.58 14.29 -5.17
N ARG A 66 -5.50 13.73 -4.61
CA ARG A 66 -5.58 12.51 -3.80
C ARG A 66 -6.42 12.72 -2.52
N PRO A 67 -7.15 11.69 -2.06
CA PRO A 67 -7.91 11.79 -0.81
C PRO A 67 -6.97 11.96 0.39
N LYS A 68 -7.48 12.51 1.50
CA LYS A 68 -6.72 12.59 2.75
C LYS A 68 -6.51 11.23 3.40
N ASN A 69 -7.48 10.33 3.24
CA ASN A 69 -7.46 8.99 3.81
C ASN A 69 -6.71 8.00 2.88
N ILE A 70 -5.39 8.13 2.81
CA ILE A 70 -4.50 7.32 1.95
C ILE A 70 -3.50 6.47 2.74
N HIS A 71 -3.72 6.30 4.04
CA HIS A 71 -2.81 5.56 4.92
C HIS A 71 -2.54 4.13 4.43
N LEU A 72 -3.53 3.45 3.83
CA LEU A 72 -3.32 2.14 3.24
C LEU A 72 -2.35 2.17 2.05
N VAL A 73 -2.41 3.20 1.20
CA VAL A 73 -1.48 3.38 0.08
C VAL A 73 -0.06 3.58 0.59
N ASN A 74 0.12 4.44 1.60
CA ASN A 74 1.40 4.64 2.27
C ASN A 74 1.96 3.31 2.84
N LEU A 75 1.13 2.52 3.53
CA LEU A 75 1.57 1.23 4.10
C LEU A 75 1.96 0.20 3.03
N ASN A 76 1.23 0.16 1.91
CA ASN A 76 1.56 -0.73 0.81
C ASN A 76 2.82 -0.29 0.06
N CYS A 77 2.98 1.02 -0.15
CA CYS A 77 4.21 1.60 -0.67
C CYS A 77 5.39 1.29 0.25
N ALA A 78 5.22 1.46 1.57
CA ALA A 78 6.26 1.14 2.54
C ALA A 78 6.68 -0.33 2.48
N LEU A 79 5.72 -1.25 2.33
CA LEU A 79 6.02 -2.68 2.18
C LEU A 79 6.78 -2.97 0.87
N ALA A 80 6.42 -2.30 -0.22
CA ALA A 80 7.16 -2.43 -1.48
C ALA A 80 8.59 -1.90 -1.32
N GLU A 81 8.77 -0.72 -0.72
CA GLU A 81 10.09 -0.15 -0.43
C GLU A 81 10.93 -1.05 0.48
N GLU A 82 10.35 -1.58 1.55
CA GLU A 82 11.00 -2.51 2.48
C GLU A 82 11.44 -3.80 1.76
N THR A 83 10.61 -4.32 0.86
CA THR A 83 10.93 -5.52 0.07
C THR A 83 12.08 -5.25 -0.91
N LEU A 84 12.21 -4.01 -1.39
CA LEU A 84 13.29 -3.55 -2.26
C LEU A 84 14.54 -3.11 -1.47
N GLY A 85 14.52 -3.17 -0.13
CA GLY A 85 15.65 -2.80 0.73
C GLY A 85 15.74 -1.30 1.08
N ASN A 86 14.72 -0.51 0.76
CA ASN A 86 14.68 0.93 1.02
C ASN A 86 14.08 1.26 2.39
N ASP A 87 14.75 0.80 3.46
CA ASP A 87 14.25 0.86 4.84
C ASP A 87 13.92 2.27 5.35
N GLN A 88 14.67 3.29 4.91
CA GLN A 88 14.45 4.68 5.32
C GLN A 88 13.13 5.24 4.78
N GLU A 89 12.84 5.00 3.50
CA GLU A 89 11.60 5.48 2.88
C GLU A 89 10.40 4.68 3.40
N ALA A 90 10.56 3.37 3.59
CA ALA A 90 9.55 2.53 4.23
C ALA A 90 9.15 3.08 5.61
N ARG A 91 10.14 3.44 6.45
CA ARG A 91 9.89 4.04 7.78
C ARG A 91 9.11 5.33 7.69
N LYS A 92 9.53 6.23 6.80
CA LYS A 92 8.86 7.52 6.60
C LYS A 92 7.39 7.33 6.23
N LEU A 93 7.10 6.43 5.29
CA LEU A 93 5.74 6.13 4.84
C LEU A 93 4.88 5.52 5.96
N VAL A 94 5.42 4.59 6.75
CA VAL A 94 4.68 4.01 7.88
C VAL A 94 4.37 5.05 8.96
N LEU A 95 5.35 5.89 9.33
CA LEU A 95 5.13 6.96 10.30
C LEU A 95 4.10 7.99 9.81
N LEU A 96 4.08 8.26 8.49
CA LEU A 96 3.07 9.09 7.86
C LEU A 96 1.66 8.50 8.03
N SER A 97 1.54 7.18 7.87
CA SER A 97 0.29 6.45 8.09
C SER A 97 -0.19 6.55 9.54
N CYS A 98 0.69 6.33 10.53
CA CYS A 98 0.34 6.49 11.94
C CYS A 98 -0.11 7.92 12.28
N LYS A 99 0.57 8.93 11.71
CA LYS A 99 0.25 10.33 11.94
C LYS A 99 -1.14 10.72 11.41
N TYR A 100 -1.50 10.27 10.21
CA TYR A 100 -2.75 10.68 9.56
C TYR A 100 -3.95 9.78 9.86
N ASN A 101 -3.71 8.52 10.20
CA ASN A 101 -4.76 7.58 10.56
C ASN A 101 -4.26 6.60 11.64
N PRO A 102 -4.10 7.07 12.88
CA PRO A 102 -3.71 6.20 13.98
C PRO A 102 -4.77 5.13 14.18
N SER A 103 -4.37 3.87 14.04
CA SER A 103 -5.23 2.70 14.13
C SER A 103 -4.40 1.50 14.58
N PRO A 104 -5.05 0.45 15.14
CA PRO A 104 -4.38 -0.81 15.44
C PRO A 104 -3.54 -1.33 14.28
N TYR A 105 -4.07 -1.23 13.06
CA TYR A 105 -3.37 -1.70 11.86
C TYR A 105 -2.12 -0.87 11.53
N THR A 106 -2.20 0.47 11.56
CA THR A 106 -1.03 1.31 11.26
C THR A 106 0.09 1.12 12.28
N TRP A 107 -0.26 1.01 13.57
CA TRP A 107 0.70 0.79 14.64
C TRP A 107 1.32 -0.61 14.59
N LEU A 108 0.53 -1.64 14.28
CA LEU A 108 1.04 -2.98 14.03
C LEU A 108 2.10 -2.99 12.91
N ARG A 109 1.84 -2.30 11.80
CA ARG A 109 2.81 -2.20 10.69
C ARG A 109 4.08 -1.45 11.09
N ALA A 110 3.97 -0.40 11.89
CA ALA A 110 5.13 0.29 12.45
C ALA A 110 5.97 -0.63 13.35
N GLY A 111 5.32 -1.36 14.27
CA GLY A 111 6.00 -2.29 15.15
C GLY A 111 6.72 -3.41 14.40
N GLN A 112 6.09 -3.98 13.36
CA GLN A 112 6.73 -5.00 12.51
C GLN A 112 7.99 -4.48 11.82
N LEU A 113 7.95 -3.23 11.31
CA LEU A 113 9.10 -2.61 10.66
C LEU A 113 10.26 -2.40 11.65
N TYR A 114 9.99 -1.82 12.82
CA TYR A 114 10.99 -1.60 13.87
C TYR A 114 11.57 -2.92 14.38
N PHE A 115 10.72 -3.94 14.56
CA PHE A 115 11.14 -5.27 14.98
C PHE A 115 12.12 -5.90 13.99
N LYS A 116 11.84 -5.83 12.69
CA LYS A 116 12.74 -6.33 11.63
C LYS A 116 14.09 -5.60 11.63
N GLN A 117 14.10 -4.34 12.01
CA GLN A 117 15.30 -3.51 12.10
C GLN A 117 16.01 -3.61 13.46
N ASN A 118 15.55 -4.52 14.33
CA ASN A 118 16.10 -4.78 15.66
C ASN A 118 16.00 -3.59 16.63
N ASP A 119 15.10 -2.64 16.37
CA ASP A 119 14.72 -1.58 17.31
C ASP A 119 13.56 -2.06 18.18
N LEU A 120 13.91 -2.85 19.19
CA LEU A 120 12.93 -3.56 20.02
C LEU A 120 12.09 -2.61 20.89
N LEU A 121 12.67 -1.48 21.31
CA LEU A 121 11.98 -0.49 22.14
C LEU A 121 10.86 0.18 21.35
N SER A 122 11.17 0.72 20.16
CA SER A 122 10.14 1.33 19.31
C SER A 122 9.12 0.31 18.80
N ALA A 123 9.54 -0.95 18.61
CA ALA A 123 8.61 -2.02 18.27
C ALA A 123 7.59 -2.29 19.39
N GLU A 124 8.05 -2.40 20.64
CA GLU A 124 7.19 -2.60 21.82
C GLU A 124 6.18 -1.45 22.02
N GLU A 125 6.63 -0.21 21.88
CA GLU A 125 5.77 0.98 21.93
C GLU A 125 4.66 0.89 20.86
N CYS A 126 5.04 0.59 19.62
CA CYS A 126 4.08 0.46 18.52
C CYS A 126 3.09 -0.70 18.75
N PHE A 127 3.56 -1.85 19.25
CA PHE A 127 2.66 -2.98 19.54
C PHE A 127 1.72 -2.71 20.70
N SER A 128 2.15 -1.90 21.68
CA SER A 128 1.30 -1.46 22.78
C SER A 128 0.18 -0.54 22.27
N GLU A 129 0.52 0.46 21.45
CA GLU A 129 -0.44 1.35 20.79
C GLU A 129 -1.40 0.59 19.85
N ALA A 130 -0.94 -0.51 19.24
CA ALA A 130 -1.77 -1.34 18.38
C ALA A 130 -2.87 -2.11 19.14
N ASN A 131 -2.74 -2.27 20.46
CA ASN A 131 -3.67 -3.01 21.32
C ASN A 131 -4.66 -2.10 22.08
N LEU A 132 -4.59 -0.78 21.91
CA LEU A 132 -5.54 0.20 22.46
C LEU A 132 -6.81 0.32 21.60
#